data_AF-A0A535P3S0-F1
#
_entry.id   AF-A0A535P3S0-F1
#
_cell.length_a   1.000
_cell.length_b   1.000
_cell.length_c   1.000
_cell.angle_alpha   90.00
_cell.angle_beta   90.00
_cell.angle_gamma   90.00
#
_symmetry.space_group_name_H-M   'P 1'
#
loop_
_entity.id
_entity.type
_entity.pdbx_description
1 polymer ?
#
loop_
_entity_poly.entity_id
_entity_poly.type
_entity_poly.pdbx_seq_one_letter_code
_entity_poly.pdbx_strand_id
1 'polypeptide(L)'
;TSVGGTFRRIQFTPDLLPSDITGSSIFNQKDLSFEFVPGPIFAHIVLADEVNRTTPRTQSALLEAMGEGQVTVEGTTRVLERPFFVVATQNPAEFHGTYPLPESQLDRFVLAAEMGPPTDAEAIEVLARREHGDPIAELAAVIDVG
;
A
#
# COMPACT_ATOMS: atom_id res chain seq x y z
N THR A 1 -15.23 13.29 -10.99
CA THR A 1 -13.98 14.06 -10.81
C THR A 1 -12.87 13.09 -10.51
N SER A 2 -11.72 13.20 -11.18
CA SER A 2 -10.54 12.32 -11.03
C SER A 2 -9.32 13.14 -10.61
N VAL A 3 -8.45 12.55 -9.80
CA VAL A 3 -7.21 13.17 -9.31
C VAL A 3 -6.03 12.35 -9.82
N GLY A 4 -5.04 13.01 -10.43
CA GLY A 4 -3.78 12.42 -10.88
C GLY A 4 -2.83 12.29 -9.70
N GLY A 5 -2.07 11.20 -9.62
CA GLY A 5 -1.13 10.95 -8.53
C GLY A 5 -0.40 9.64 -8.72
N THR A 6 0.56 9.36 -7.84
CA THR A 6 1.34 8.12 -7.88
C THR A 6 0.61 6.99 -7.15
N PHE A 7 0.50 5.85 -7.80
CA PHE A 7 -0.04 4.61 -7.22
C PHE A 7 1.07 3.57 -7.09
N ARG A 8 1.13 2.90 -5.95
CA ARG A 8 2.03 1.76 -5.72
C ARG A 8 1.26 0.63 -5.05
N ARG A 9 1.57 -0.60 -5.45
CA ARG A 9 1.09 -1.82 -4.79
C ARG A 9 2.26 -2.48 -4.06
N ILE A 10 2.01 -2.88 -2.82
CA ILE A 10 2.92 -3.67 -2.00
C ILE A 10 2.23 -5.00 -1.76
N GLN A 11 2.84 -6.10 -2.21
CA GLN A 11 2.39 -7.44 -1.85
C GLN A 11 3.08 -7.85 -0.55
N PHE A 12 2.32 -8.12 0.50
CA PHE A 12 2.89 -8.57 1.75
C PHE A 12 3.17 -10.06 1.68
N THR A 13 4.45 -10.41 1.78
CA THR A 13 4.94 -11.79 1.81
C THR A 13 5.66 -12.07 3.13
N PRO A 14 5.82 -13.36 3.53
CA PRO A 14 6.47 -13.71 4.79
C PRO A 14 7.92 -13.24 4.92
N ASP A 15 8.60 -13.04 3.80
CA ASP A 15 9.99 -12.59 3.68
C ASP A 15 10.16 -11.08 3.53
N LEU A 16 9.07 -10.32 3.40
CA LEU A 16 9.11 -8.88 3.24
C LEU A 16 9.72 -8.20 4.49
N LEU A 17 10.70 -7.34 4.29
CA LEU A 17 11.36 -6.58 5.35
C LEU A 17 10.75 -5.17 5.50
N PRO A 18 10.85 -4.54 6.68
CA PRO A 18 10.45 -3.15 6.87
C PRO A 18 11.05 -2.19 5.83
N SER A 19 12.33 -2.36 5.52
CA SER A 19 13.06 -1.53 4.54
C SER A 19 12.55 -1.67 3.11
N ASP A 20 11.91 -2.80 2.77
CA ASP A 20 11.31 -2.99 1.45
C ASP A 20 10.03 -2.15 1.29
N ILE A 21 9.45 -1.67 2.39
CA ILE A 21 8.31 -0.75 2.43
C ILE A 21 8.79 0.69 2.52
N THR A 22 9.68 0.96 3.49
CA THR A 22 10.11 2.31 3.87
C THR A 22 11.28 2.85 3.05
N GLY A 23 12.00 2.00 2.32
CA GLY A 23 13.22 2.35 1.61
C GLY A 23 14.48 2.08 2.43
N SER A 24 15.63 2.16 1.76
CA SER A 24 16.93 1.92 2.36
C SER A 24 18.01 2.79 1.72
N SER A 25 19.12 2.97 2.42
CA SER A 25 20.29 3.65 1.88
C SER A 25 21.21 2.64 1.20
N ILE A 26 21.52 2.87 -0.07
CA ILE A 26 22.48 2.09 -0.85
C ILE A 26 23.81 2.82 -0.92
N PHE A 27 24.92 2.08 -0.85
CA PHE A 27 26.24 2.68 -1.00
C PHE A 27 26.58 2.88 -2.47
N ASN A 28 26.71 4.14 -2.89
CA ASN A 28 27.17 4.51 -4.23
C ASN A 28 28.72 4.54 -4.23
N GLN A 29 29.32 3.58 -4.94
CA GLN A 29 30.78 3.43 -5.02
C GLN A 29 31.48 4.53 -5.82
N LYS A 30 30.77 5.24 -6.72
CA LYS A 30 31.36 6.32 -7.51
C LYS A 30 31.66 7.54 -6.64
N ASP A 31 30.72 7.86 -5.77
CA ASP A 31 30.75 9.08 -4.96
C ASP A 31 31.11 8.80 -3.49
N LEU A 32 31.35 7.52 -3.15
CA LEU A 32 31.63 7.02 -1.79
C LEU A 32 30.59 7.51 -0.76
N SER A 33 29.32 7.60 -1.19
CA SER A 33 28.23 8.14 -0.40
C SER A 33 27.07 7.15 -0.27
N PHE A 34 26.29 7.28 0.80
CA PHE A 34 25.02 6.58 0.94
C PHE A 34 23.90 7.39 0.28
N GLU A 35 23.20 6.77 -0.66
CA GLU A 35 22.04 7.35 -1.37
C GLU A 35 20.77 6.65 -0.92
N PHE A 36 19.76 7.42 -0.53
CA PHE A 36 18.48 6.87 -0.11
C PHE A 36 17.63 6.48 -1.32
N VAL A 37 17.23 5.22 -1.37
CA VAL A 37 16.26 4.70 -2.33
C VAL A 37 14.90 4.62 -1.64
N PRO A 38 13.92 5.45 -2.03
CA PRO A 38 12.60 5.44 -1.43
C PRO A 38 11.89 4.12 -1.70
N GLY A 39 11.24 3.58 -0.68
CA GLY A 39 10.38 2.42 -0.81
C GLY A 39 9.03 2.77 -1.47
N PRO A 40 8.19 1.75 -1.75
CA PRO A 40 6.88 1.92 -2.38
C PRO A 40 5.88 2.72 -1.54
N ILE A 41 6.16 2.96 -0.25
CA ILE A 41 5.32 3.82 0.61
C ILE A 41 5.34 5.30 0.17
N PHE A 42 6.36 5.72 -0.59
CA PHE A 42 6.44 7.08 -1.16
C PHE A 42 5.56 7.16 -2.43
N ALA A 43 4.25 7.18 -2.21
CA ALA A 43 3.25 7.36 -3.25
C ALA A 43 1.98 7.99 -2.68
N HIS A 44 1.15 8.58 -3.53
CA HIS A 44 -0.11 9.18 -3.10
C HIS A 44 -1.13 8.12 -2.66
N ILE A 45 -1.17 6.99 -3.36
CA ILE A 45 -2.03 5.85 -3.05
C ILE A 45 -1.19 4.59 -2.96
N VAL A 46 -1.27 3.90 -1.83
CA VAL A 46 -0.60 2.62 -1.58
C VAL A 46 -1.63 1.54 -1.36
N LEU A 47 -1.63 0.52 -2.23
CA LEU A 47 -2.38 -0.72 -2.01
C LEU A 47 -1.46 -1.72 -1.28
N ALA A 48 -1.72 -1.94 -0.01
CA ALA A 48 -1.02 -2.93 0.81
C ALA A 48 -1.83 -4.23 0.81
N ASP A 49 -1.44 -5.17 -0.05
CA ASP A 49 -2.19 -6.38 -0.29
C ASP A 49 -1.74 -7.50 0.66
N GLU A 50 -2.71 -8.17 1.29
CA GLU A 50 -2.54 -9.27 2.23
C GLU A 50 -1.64 -8.93 3.42
N VAL A 51 -1.84 -7.76 4.05
CA VAL A 51 -0.93 -7.20 5.07
C VAL A 51 -0.66 -8.14 6.25
N ASN A 52 -1.59 -9.05 6.51
CA ASN A 52 -1.46 -10.07 7.53
C ASN A 52 -0.59 -11.27 7.14
N ARG A 53 0.03 -11.34 5.95
CA ARG A 53 0.96 -12.43 5.58
C ARG A 53 2.42 -12.20 5.97
N THR A 54 2.73 -11.05 6.55
CA THR A 54 4.08 -10.73 7.03
C THR A 54 4.11 -10.61 8.56
N THR A 55 5.31 -10.56 9.12
CA THR A 55 5.51 -10.44 10.57
C THR A 55 4.95 -9.11 11.14
N PRO A 56 4.54 -9.06 12.42
CA PRO A 56 4.08 -7.82 13.05
C PRO A 56 5.06 -6.66 12.93
N ARG A 57 6.38 -6.94 12.91
CA ARG A 57 7.41 -5.91 12.73
C ARG A 57 7.32 -5.23 11.36
N THR A 58 7.14 -6.01 10.29
CA THR A 58 7.00 -5.46 8.92
C THR A 58 5.66 -4.74 8.77
N GLN A 59 4.59 -5.25 9.39
CA GLN A 59 3.29 -4.55 9.45
C GLN A 59 3.41 -3.17 10.11
N SER A 60 4.12 -3.09 11.25
CA SER A 60 4.35 -1.82 11.95
C SER A 60 5.00 -0.76 11.07
N ALA A 61 5.91 -1.15 10.17
CA ALA A 61 6.57 -0.18 9.27
C ALA A 61 5.57 0.56 8.38
N LEU A 62 4.55 -0.14 7.85
CA LEU A 62 3.45 0.47 7.11
C LEU A 62 2.56 1.34 8.02
N LEU A 63 2.19 0.81 9.19
CA LEU A 63 1.21 1.44 10.08
C LEU A 63 1.76 2.68 10.77
N GLU A 64 3.05 2.70 11.10
CA GLU A 64 3.78 3.87 11.59
C GLU A 64 3.84 4.95 10.52
N ALA A 65 4.21 4.59 9.28
CA ALA A 65 4.22 5.51 8.15
C ALA A 65 2.82 6.13 7.92
N MET A 66 1.77 5.32 8.05
CA MET A 66 0.37 5.74 7.93
C MET A 66 -0.07 6.67 9.07
N GLY A 67 0.32 6.36 10.31
CA GLY A 67 -0.04 7.17 11.47
C GLY A 67 0.67 8.52 11.53
N GLU A 68 1.95 8.54 11.14
CA GLU A 68 2.81 9.72 11.28
C GLU A 68 2.86 10.58 10.00
N GLY A 69 2.50 10.02 8.83
CA GLY A 69 2.64 10.69 7.54
C GLY A 69 4.11 10.95 7.14
N GLN A 70 5.04 10.22 7.76
CA GLN A 70 6.48 10.33 7.56
C GLN A 70 7.17 9.01 7.91
N VAL A 71 8.39 8.86 7.42
CA VAL A 71 9.23 7.68 7.66
C VAL A 71 10.61 8.15 8.11
N THR A 72 11.17 7.51 9.13
CA THR A 72 12.55 7.78 9.57
C THR A 72 13.44 6.59 9.24
N VAL A 73 14.44 6.81 8.39
CA VAL A 73 15.45 5.80 8.02
C VAL A 73 16.83 6.38 8.37
N GLU A 74 17.60 5.63 9.16
CA GLU A 74 18.96 6.00 9.57
C GLU A 74 19.07 7.41 10.19
N GLY A 75 18.11 7.75 11.04
CA GLY A 75 18.07 9.05 11.72
C GLY A 75 17.62 10.23 10.85
N THR A 76 17.31 10.00 9.57
CA THR A 76 16.77 11.02 8.67
C THR A 76 15.29 10.79 8.42
N THR A 77 14.46 11.74 8.86
CA THR A 77 13.01 11.73 8.67
C THR A 77 12.65 12.29 7.28
N ARG A 78 11.73 11.62 6.60
CA ARG A 78 11.24 11.95 5.26
C ARG A 78 9.72 11.96 5.28
N VAL A 79 9.12 13.07 4.87
CA VAL A 79 7.66 13.26 4.83
C VAL A 79 7.09 12.54 3.62
N LEU A 80 5.92 11.90 3.78
CA LEU A 80 5.20 11.27 2.67
C LEU A 80 4.43 12.32 1.86
N GLU A 81 4.38 12.10 0.54
CA GLU A 81 3.66 12.98 -0.39
C GLU A 81 2.17 13.05 -0.05
N ARG A 82 1.58 14.24 -0.13
CA ARG A 82 0.16 14.44 0.17
C ARG A 82 -0.63 14.71 -1.11
N PRO A 83 -1.84 14.15 -1.26
CA PRO A 83 -2.52 13.25 -0.32
C PRO A 83 -1.83 11.88 -0.19
N PHE A 84 -1.85 11.31 1.02
CA PHE A 84 -1.32 9.99 1.32
C PHE A 84 -2.46 9.07 1.78
N PHE A 85 -2.77 8.04 0.99
CA PHE A 85 -3.82 7.08 1.29
C PHE A 85 -3.32 5.65 1.21
N VAL A 86 -3.68 4.83 2.20
CA VAL A 86 -3.39 3.40 2.21
C VAL A 86 -4.70 2.64 2.13
N VAL A 87 -4.77 1.70 1.19
CA VAL A 87 -5.81 0.67 1.12
C VAL A 87 -5.15 -0.64 1.49
N ALA A 88 -5.61 -1.29 2.55
CA ALA A 88 -5.06 -2.58 2.99
C ALA A 88 -6.09 -3.70 2.78
N THR A 89 -5.62 -4.87 2.35
CA THR A 89 -6.42 -6.09 2.33
C THR A 89 -5.82 -7.10 3.32
N GLN A 90 -6.63 -8.03 3.79
CA GLN A 90 -6.19 -9.13 4.63
C GLN A 90 -6.64 -10.44 4.02
N ASN A 91 -5.79 -11.46 4.08
CA ASN A 91 -6.22 -12.82 3.84
C ASN A 91 -7.01 -13.35 5.03
N PRO A 92 -7.93 -14.32 4.83
CA PRO A 92 -8.66 -14.93 5.93
C PRO A 92 -7.69 -15.52 6.98
N ALA A 93 -8.04 -15.38 8.27
CA ALA A 93 -7.18 -15.80 9.37
C ALA A 93 -6.99 -17.33 9.50
N GLU A 94 -7.75 -18.11 8.74
CA GLU A 94 -7.72 -19.57 8.72
C GLU A 94 -6.50 -20.14 7.96
N PHE A 95 -5.75 -19.29 7.24
CA PHE A 95 -4.58 -19.69 6.48
C PHE A 95 -3.32 -19.79 7.35
N HIS A 96 -2.54 -20.86 7.20
CA HIS A 96 -1.24 -20.97 7.86
C HIS A 96 -0.29 -19.85 7.42
N GLY A 97 0.40 -19.23 8.39
CA GLY A 97 1.37 -18.16 8.13
C GLY A 97 0.79 -16.74 8.08
N THR A 98 -0.45 -16.55 8.56
CA THR A 98 -1.01 -15.20 8.77
C THR A 98 -0.83 -14.71 10.20
N TYR A 99 -0.53 -13.42 10.34
CA TYR A 99 -0.42 -12.65 11.56
C TYR A 99 -1.51 -11.56 11.54
N PRO A 100 -2.66 -11.78 12.20
CA PRO A 100 -3.75 -10.81 12.17
C PRO A 100 -3.32 -9.47 12.77
N LEU A 101 -3.85 -8.37 12.22
CA LEU A 101 -3.67 -7.06 12.83
C LEU A 101 -4.41 -7.03 14.18
N PRO A 102 -3.75 -6.62 15.28
CA PRO A 102 -4.44 -6.35 16.53
C PRO A 102 -5.51 -5.26 16.34
N GLU A 103 -6.58 -5.29 17.14
CA GLU A 103 -7.64 -4.26 17.09
C GLU A 103 -7.07 -2.84 17.21
N SER A 104 -6.08 -2.65 18.09
CA SER A 104 -5.39 -1.38 18.27
C SER A 104 -4.65 -0.88 17.02
N GLN A 105 -4.36 -1.75 16.06
CA GLN A 105 -3.80 -1.39 14.75
C GLN A 105 -4.89 -1.12 13.71
N LEU A 106 -6.00 -1.85 13.78
CA LEU A 106 -7.17 -1.63 12.92
C LEU A 106 -7.82 -0.26 13.17
N ASP A 107 -7.76 0.25 14.40
CA ASP A 107 -8.24 1.61 14.75
C ASP A 107 -7.57 2.74 13.95
N ARG A 108 -6.44 2.48 13.28
CA ARG A 108 -5.79 3.46 12.40
C ARG A 108 -6.46 3.59 11.03
N PHE A 109 -7.37 2.68 10.69
CA PHE A 109 -8.12 2.72 9.44
C PHE A 109 -9.46 3.43 9.65
N VAL A 110 -9.75 4.41 8.78
CA VAL A 110 -10.99 5.18 8.84
C VAL A 110 -12.21 4.30 8.49
N LEU A 111 -12.01 3.28 7.68
CA LEU A 111 -13.07 2.36 7.23
C LEU A 111 -12.50 0.94 7.13
N ALA A 112 -13.29 -0.02 7.62
CA ALA A 112 -13.08 -1.44 7.41
C ALA A 112 -14.33 -2.02 6.73
N ALA A 113 -14.13 -2.88 5.74
CA ALA A 113 -15.21 -3.54 5.00
C ALA A 113 -14.86 -5.01 4.79
N GLU A 114 -15.85 -5.87 4.93
CA GLU A 114 -15.74 -7.28 4.58
C GLU A 114 -16.17 -7.47 3.13
N MET A 115 -15.33 -8.15 2.35
CA MET A 115 -15.62 -8.45 0.95
C MET A 115 -16.00 -9.92 0.82
N GLY A 116 -17.29 -10.17 0.59
CA GLY A 116 -17.78 -11.50 0.20
C GLY A 116 -17.53 -11.79 -1.29
N PRO A 117 -17.72 -13.05 -1.72
CA PRO A 117 -17.74 -13.34 -3.14
C PRO A 117 -18.86 -12.54 -3.82
N PRO A 118 -18.66 -12.08 -5.07
CA PRO A 118 -19.73 -11.41 -5.80
C PRO A 118 -20.90 -12.37 -6.01
N THR A 119 -22.10 -11.82 -6.00
CA THR A 119 -23.31 -12.55 -6.45
C THR A 119 -23.20 -12.89 -7.93
N ASP A 120 -23.95 -13.90 -8.39
CA ASP A 120 -23.99 -14.27 -9.80
C ASP A 120 -24.35 -13.07 -10.70
N ALA A 121 -25.27 -12.21 -10.24
CA ALA A 121 -25.66 -11.00 -10.96
C ALA A 121 -24.51 -10.00 -11.10
N GLU A 122 -23.78 -9.73 -10.00
CA GLU A 122 -22.59 -8.86 -10.01
C GLU A 122 -21.48 -9.43 -10.88
N ALA A 123 -21.25 -10.75 -10.83
CA ALA A 123 -20.26 -11.42 -11.67
C ALA A 123 -20.60 -11.29 -13.17
N ILE A 124 -21.87 -11.51 -13.55
CA ILE A 124 -22.35 -11.30 -14.91
C ILE A 124 -22.17 -9.84 -15.33
N GLU A 125 -22.49 -8.89 -14.46
CA GLU A 125 -22.32 -7.46 -14.75
C GLU A 125 -20.85 -7.07 -14.96
N VAL A 126 -19.94 -7.56 -14.12
CA VAL A 126 -18.50 -7.32 -14.28
C VAL A 126 -17.99 -7.87 -15.61
N LEU A 127 -18.45 -9.06 -16.01
CA LEU A 127 -18.12 -9.65 -17.31
C LEU A 127 -18.65 -8.80 -18.47
N ALA A 128 -19.92 -8.38 -18.41
CA ALA A 128 -20.56 -7.56 -19.45
C ALA A 128 -19.91 -6.17 -19.61
N ARG A 129 -19.44 -5.56 -18.50
CA ARG A 129 -18.72 -4.29 -18.54
C ARG A 129 -17.36 -4.41 -19.24
N ARG A 130 -16.66 -5.55 -19.07
CA ARG A 130 -15.37 -5.80 -19.72
C ARG A 130 -15.48 -6.06 -21.23
N GLU A 131 -16.63 -6.51 -21.72
CA GLU A 131 -16.86 -6.67 -23.17
C GLU A 131 -16.85 -5.33 -23.93
N HIS A 132 -17.11 -4.22 -23.24
CA HIS A 132 -17.21 -2.88 -23.82
C HIS A 132 -15.92 -2.04 -23.70
N GLY A 133 -14.80 -2.67 -23.31
CA GLY A 133 -13.52 -2.01 -23.05
C GLY A 133 -13.25 -1.80 -21.56
N ASP A 134 -12.04 -1.35 -21.20
CA ASP A 134 -11.70 -1.01 -19.81
C ASP A 134 -12.11 0.45 -19.53
N PRO A 135 -13.20 0.71 -18.79
CA PRO A 135 -13.67 2.07 -18.53
C PRO A 135 -12.67 2.91 -17.72
N ILE A 136 -11.68 2.29 -17.08
CA ILE A 136 -10.60 2.99 -16.37
C ILE A 136 -9.51 3.44 -17.33
N ALA A 137 -9.28 2.72 -18.44
CA ALA A 137 -8.20 3.01 -19.38
C ALA A 137 -8.36 4.37 -20.09
N GLU A 138 -9.58 4.88 -20.20
CA GLU A 138 -9.87 6.19 -20.83
C GLU A 138 -9.96 7.33 -19.80
N LEU A 139 -9.78 7.05 -18.51
CA LEU A 139 -9.96 8.03 -17.44
C LEU A 139 -8.73 8.94 -17.31
N ALA A 140 -8.85 10.19 -17.76
CA ALA A 140 -7.83 11.22 -17.52
C ALA A 140 -8.05 11.91 -16.16
N ALA A 141 -6.97 12.37 -15.52
CA ALA A 141 -7.05 13.20 -14.33
C ALA A 141 -7.65 14.57 -14.66
N VAL A 142 -8.64 15.01 -13.86
CA VAL A 142 -9.24 16.34 -13.96
C VAL A 142 -8.45 17.35 -13.11
N ILE A 143 -7.78 16.89 -12.06
CA ILE A 143 -6.89 17.68 -11.18
C ILE A 143 -5.60 16.89 -10.99
N ASP A 144 -4.44 17.55 -11.07
CA ASP A 144 -3.15 16.95 -10.78
C ASP A 144 -2.64 17.38 -9.39
N VAL A 145 -1.96 16.48 -8.67
CA VAL A 145 -1.26 16.79 -7.41
C VAL A 145 0.27 16.65 -7.54
N GLY A 146 0.78 16.54 -8.77
CA GLY A 146 2.21 16.66 -9.11
C GLY A 146 2.65 18.09 -9.47
#